data_AF-A0A1F8P5T6-F1
#
_entry.id   AF-A0A1F8P5T6-F1
#
_cell.length_a   1.000
_cell.length_b   1.000
_cell.length_c   1.000
_cell.angle_alpha   90.00
_cell.angle_beta   90.00
_cell.angle_gamma   90.00
#
_symmetry.space_group_name_H-M   'P 1'
#
loop_
_entity.id
_entity.type
_entity.pdbx_description
1 polymer ?
#
loop_
_entity_poly.entity_id
_entity_poly.type
_entity_poly.pdbx_seq_one_letter_code
_entity_poly.pdbx_strand_id
1 'polypeptide(L)'
;MAYWALDTWRSNDNNNARERNYWEELYTKQMIAIGWGRIDISQNPNKDEIQKSLKNEYSYYLEKNPAYAASIILNFINLTEDDNILICHGYSWNSDEKVRLYGTAKVTGGYHKGYLDKWLCFLHCAKIDKVKKEYIPKILLVEMLDGKESFRGTLRKMNDEQYNKILAWARP
;
A
#
# COMPACT_ATOMS: atom_id res chain seq x y z
N MET A 1 -1.96 3.04 -17.43
CA MET A 1 -3.08 2.52 -16.62
C MET A 1 -2.80 1.08 -16.19
N ALA A 2 -2.47 0.92 -14.93
CA ALA A 2 -2.30 -0.33 -14.21
C ALA A 2 -3.26 -0.39 -13.01
N TYR A 3 -3.38 -1.58 -12.42
CA TYR A 3 -4.23 -1.83 -11.27
C TYR A 3 -3.39 -2.33 -10.10
N TRP A 4 -3.70 -1.86 -8.90
CA TRP A 4 -2.93 -2.16 -7.69
C TRP A 4 -3.83 -2.40 -6.49
N ALA A 5 -3.37 -3.20 -5.53
CA ALA A 5 -3.89 -3.24 -4.17
C ALA A 5 -2.89 -2.55 -3.24
N LEU A 6 -3.38 -1.66 -2.38
CA LEU A 6 -2.60 -0.90 -1.42
C LEU A 6 -3.08 -1.19 0.00
N ASP A 7 -2.15 -1.61 0.85
CA ASP A 7 -2.34 -1.69 2.29
C ASP A 7 -2.08 -0.32 2.92
N THR A 8 -3.04 0.17 3.69
CA THR A 8 -2.96 1.47 4.37
C THR A 8 -2.49 1.38 5.81
N TRP A 9 -2.24 0.18 6.31
CA TRP A 9 -1.87 -0.03 7.70
C TRP A 9 -0.36 -0.04 7.87
N ARG A 10 0.09 0.66 8.91
CA ARG A 10 1.45 0.53 9.39
C ARG A 10 1.52 -0.70 10.28
N SER A 11 2.23 -1.74 9.82
CA SER A 11 2.75 -2.79 10.71
C SER A 11 3.80 -2.17 11.64
N ASN A 12 3.72 -2.46 12.93
CA ASN A 12 4.68 -1.99 13.91
C ASN A 12 5.59 -3.16 14.32
N ASP A 13 6.90 -3.02 14.14
CA ASP A 13 7.88 -4.09 14.45
C ASP A 13 8.13 -4.30 15.95
N ASN A 14 7.43 -3.59 16.83
CA ASN A 14 7.55 -3.75 18.29
C ASN A 14 6.16 -3.99 18.90
N ASN A 15 6.02 -5.18 19.50
CA ASN A 15 4.83 -5.82 20.10
C ASN A 15 3.92 -5.01 21.05
N ASN A 16 3.94 -3.68 21.12
CA ASN A 16 3.16 -2.91 22.10
C ASN A 16 2.71 -1.50 21.70
N ALA A 17 2.64 -1.15 20.41
CA ALA A 17 2.04 0.13 20.01
C ALA A 17 1.05 -0.05 18.86
N ARG A 18 -0.20 0.36 19.14
CA ARG A 18 -1.40 0.29 18.30
C ARG A 18 -1.09 0.49 16.82
N GLU A 19 -1.55 -0.44 15.99
CA GLU A 19 -1.63 -0.27 14.55
C GLU A 19 -2.29 1.09 14.25
N ARG A 20 -1.57 1.98 13.55
CA ARG A 20 -2.10 3.29 13.20
C ARG A 20 -2.73 3.21 11.82
N ASN A 21 -4.01 3.51 11.77
CA ASN A 21 -4.77 3.61 10.55
C ASN A 21 -4.80 5.07 10.09
N TYR A 22 -4.20 5.36 8.92
CA TYR A 22 -4.17 6.71 8.33
C TYR A 22 -5.32 6.96 7.34
N TRP A 23 -6.29 6.03 7.23
CA TRP A 23 -7.35 6.08 6.24
C TRP A 23 -8.11 7.42 6.21
N GLU A 24 -8.59 7.92 7.34
CA GLU A 24 -9.39 9.16 7.34
C GLU A 24 -8.57 10.39 6.93
N GLU A 25 -7.30 10.45 7.32
CA GLU A 25 -6.40 11.53 6.90
C GLU A 25 -6.13 11.46 5.38
N LEU A 26 -5.80 10.27 4.87
CA LEU A 26 -5.56 10.02 3.44
C LEU A 26 -6.79 10.31 2.59
N TYR A 27 -7.98 9.87 3.05
CA TYR A 27 -9.25 10.16 2.39
C TYR A 27 -9.54 11.67 2.37
N THR A 28 -9.39 12.35 3.51
CA THR A 28 -9.63 13.80 3.60
C THR A 28 -8.70 14.59 2.69
N LYS A 29 -7.41 14.19 2.63
CA LYS A 29 -6.40 14.84 1.79
C LYS A 29 -6.44 14.41 0.33
N GLN A 30 -7.24 13.40 -0.03
CA GLN A 30 -7.27 12.80 -1.37
C GLN A 30 -5.86 12.35 -1.80
N MET A 31 -5.25 11.53 -0.94
CA MET A 31 -3.89 11.03 -1.11
C MET A 31 -3.77 9.55 -0.77
N ILE A 32 -2.83 8.89 -1.43
CA ILE A 32 -2.36 7.54 -1.07
C ILE A 32 -0.93 7.63 -0.57
N ALA A 33 -0.53 6.70 0.28
CA ALA A 33 0.79 6.71 0.89
C ALA A 33 1.40 5.32 1.04
N ILE A 34 2.72 5.27 0.93
CA ILE A 34 3.53 4.23 1.56
C ILE A 34 4.59 4.92 2.41
N GLY A 35 4.98 4.32 3.53
CA GLY A 35 6.04 4.88 4.35
C GLY A 35 6.99 3.81 4.84
N TRP A 36 8.25 4.23 4.94
CA TRP A 36 9.40 3.40 5.26
C TRP A 36 10.36 4.16 6.17
N GLY A 37 9.81 5.02 7.05
CA GLY A 37 10.56 5.90 7.94
C GLY A 37 11.59 6.75 7.21
N ARG A 38 12.79 6.93 7.79
CA ARG A 38 13.79 7.89 7.29
C ARG A 38 14.67 7.25 6.21
N ILE A 39 14.14 7.13 5.00
CA ILE A 39 14.94 6.78 3.82
C ILE A 39 15.40 8.04 3.08
N ASP A 40 16.72 8.21 3.04
CA ASP A 40 17.40 9.24 2.27
C ASP A 40 17.64 8.76 0.84
N ILE A 41 16.93 9.36 -0.12
CA ILE A 41 16.96 9.04 -1.55
C ILE A 41 16.71 10.33 -2.35
N SER A 42 17.12 10.37 -3.61
CA SER A 42 16.89 11.47 -4.54
C SER A 42 15.40 11.58 -4.94
N GLN A 43 15.05 12.64 -5.68
CA GLN A 43 13.68 12.83 -6.20
C GLN A 43 13.34 11.87 -7.34
N ASN A 44 14.31 11.23 -7.98
CA ASN A 44 14.06 10.21 -9.01
C ASN A 44 14.98 9.00 -8.76
N PRO A 45 14.76 8.28 -7.65
CA PRO A 45 15.70 7.30 -7.18
C PRO A 45 15.59 6.02 -7.99
N ASN A 46 16.73 5.38 -8.26
CA ASN A 46 16.73 4.03 -8.81
C ASN A 46 16.59 2.98 -7.70
N LYS A 47 16.38 1.72 -8.09
CA LYS A 47 16.20 0.60 -7.15
C LYS A 47 17.39 0.43 -6.19
N ASP A 48 18.61 0.58 -6.71
CA ASP A 48 19.83 0.35 -5.93
C ASP A 48 20.03 1.43 -4.87
N GLU A 49 19.68 2.68 -5.20
CA GLU A 49 19.68 3.80 -4.26
C GLU A 49 18.70 3.56 -3.11
N ILE A 50 17.46 3.16 -3.42
CA ILE A 50 16.45 2.82 -2.41
C ILE A 50 16.93 1.65 -1.56
N GLN A 51 17.47 0.60 -2.18
CA GLN A 51 17.96 -0.58 -1.47
C GLN A 51 19.13 -0.22 -0.54
N LYS A 52 20.05 0.64 -0.97
CA LYS A 52 21.16 1.14 -0.14
C LYS A 52 20.65 1.93 1.05
N SER A 53 19.69 2.84 0.84
CA SER A 53 19.10 3.64 1.91
C SER A 53 18.38 2.77 2.94
N LEU A 54 17.58 1.81 2.48
CA LEU A 54 16.91 0.82 3.33
C LEU A 54 17.91 0.00 4.16
N LYS A 55 19.01 -0.47 3.56
CA LYS A 55 20.06 -1.20 4.28
C LYS A 55 20.73 -0.35 5.36
N ASN A 56 20.94 0.94 5.11
CA ASN A 56 21.60 1.83 6.07
C ASN A 56 20.69 2.09 7.28
N GLU A 57 19.43 2.47 7.03
CA GLU A 57 18.49 2.86 8.09
C GLU A 57 17.95 1.65 8.88
N TYR A 58 17.77 0.51 8.21
CA TYR A 58 17.14 -0.69 8.79
C TYR A 58 18.07 -1.90 8.83
N SER A 59 19.38 -1.66 8.93
CA SER A 59 20.43 -2.70 8.93
C SER A 59 20.16 -3.86 9.91
N TYR A 60 19.48 -3.61 11.03
CA TYR A 60 19.12 -4.61 12.04
C TYR A 60 17.76 -5.31 11.81
N TYR A 61 16.82 -4.67 11.09
CA TYR A 61 15.43 -5.16 10.94
C TYR A 61 15.13 -5.80 9.57
N LEU A 62 15.90 -5.47 8.53
CA LEU A 62 15.72 -6.00 7.17
C LEU A 62 16.53 -7.28 6.91
N GLU A 63 16.56 -8.22 7.86
CA GLU A 63 16.90 -9.63 7.54
C GLU A 63 16.00 -10.17 6.40
N LYS A 64 14.81 -9.58 6.22
CA LYS A 64 13.89 -9.84 5.10
C LYS A 64 14.11 -8.88 3.93
N ASN A 65 14.98 -9.30 3.00
CA ASN A 65 15.05 -8.90 1.59
C ASN A 65 14.82 -7.39 1.26
N PRO A 66 15.83 -6.52 1.47
CA PRO A 66 15.75 -5.09 1.12
C PRO A 66 15.51 -4.83 -0.37
N ALA A 67 15.84 -5.78 -1.26
CA ALA A 67 15.55 -5.64 -2.69
C ALA A 67 14.06 -5.76 -2.99
N TYR A 68 13.31 -6.54 -2.20
CA TYR A 68 11.85 -6.65 -2.33
C TYR A 68 11.17 -5.36 -1.87
N ALA A 69 11.53 -4.83 -0.71
CA ALA A 69 11.04 -3.54 -0.21
C ALA A 69 11.38 -2.39 -1.17
N ALA A 70 12.60 -2.34 -1.70
CA ALA A 70 13.00 -1.35 -2.70
C ALA A 70 12.15 -1.44 -3.97
N SER A 71 11.78 -2.64 -4.40
CA SER A 71 10.89 -2.83 -5.55
C SER A 71 9.47 -2.32 -5.29
N ILE A 72 8.93 -2.50 -4.07
CA ILE A 72 7.63 -1.95 -3.68
C ILE A 72 7.66 -0.42 -3.70
N ILE A 73 8.70 0.17 -3.10
CA ILE A 73 8.88 1.63 -3.08
C ILE A 73 8.99 2.19 -4.49
N LEU A 74 9.82 1.57 -5.33
CA LEU A 74 10.02 2.01 -6.70
C LEU A 74 8.73 1.89 -7.53
N ASN A 75 7.98 0.80 -7.36
CA ASN A 75 6.69 0.63 -8.04
C ASN A 75 5.69 1.71 -7.63
N PHE A 76 5.65 2.06 -6.34
CA PHE A 76 4.78 3.13 -5.86
C PHE A 76 5.21 4.48 -6.41
N ILE A 77 6.49 4.84 -6.31
CA ILE A 77 7.04 6.09 -6.87
C ILE A 77 6.73 6.24 -8.38
N ASN A 78 6.78 5.12 -9.11
CA ASN A 78 6.53 5.07 -10.55
C ASN A 78 5.04 4.94 -10.91
N LEU A 79 4.12 5.05 -9.95
CA LEU A 79 2.69 5.14 -10.28
C LEU A 79 2.46 6.35 -11.19
N THR A 80 1.68 6.13 -12.23
CA THR A 80 1.35 7.14 -13.23
C THR A 80 -0.07 7.64 -13.06
N GLU A 81 -0.37 8.81 -13.61
CA GLU A 81 -1.75 9.28 -13.71
C GLU A 81 -2.63 8.21 -14.37
N ASP A 82 -3.88 8.12 -13.91
CA ASP A 82 -4.86 7.10 -14.28
C ASP A 82 -4.62 5.68 -13.75
N ASP A 83 -3.54 5.39 -13.02
CA ASP A 83 -3.42 4.12 -12.31
C ASP A 83 -4.50 3.99 -11.23
N ASN A 84 -5.10 2.80 -11.14
CA ASN A 84 -6.22 2.52 -10.24
C ASN A 84 -5.74 1.66 -9.07
N ILE A 85 -6.21 1.99 -7.88
CA ILE A 85 -5.76 1.37 -6.63
C ILE A 85 -6.98 0.94 -5.84
N LEU A 86 -6.96 -0.30 -5.37
CA LEU A 86 -7.84 -0.81 -4.35
C LEU A 86 -7.19 -0.55 -2.99
N ILE A 87 -7.89 0.12 -2.09
CA ILE A 87 -7.39 0.45 -0.76
C ILE A 87 -8.01 -0.53 0.23
N CYS A 88 -7.18 -1.32 0.90
CA CYS A 88 -7.63 -2.31 1.87
C CYS A 88 -6.73 -2.36 3.10
N HIS A 89 -7.18 -3.10 4.10
CA HIS A 89 -6.36 -3.53 5.22
C HIS A 89 -5.56 -4.76 4.81
N GLY A 90 -4.28 -4.80 5.16
CA GLY A 90 -3.48 -6.00 5.04
C GLY A 90 -4.04 -7.19 5.83
N TYR A 91 -3.63 -8.40 5.45
CA TYR A 91 -4.01 -9.64 6.13
C TYR A 91 -2.85 -10.61 6.27
N SER A 92 -2.87 -11.38 7.36
CA SER A 92 -1.87 -12.40 7.67
C SER A 92 -2.27 -13.78 7.15
N TRP A 93 -1.28 -14.65 6.99
CA TRP A 93 -1.48 -16.03 6.51
C TRP A 93 -2.45 -16.83 7.39
N ASN A 94 -2.42 -16.65 8.71
CA ASN A 94 -3.25 -17.39 9.68
C ASN A 94 -4.50 -16.65 10.19
N SER A 95 -4.81 -15.46 9.68
CA SER A 95 -6.07 -14.80 10.07
C SER A 95 -7.21 -15.33 9.21
N ASP A 96 -8.31 -15.75 9.84
CA ASP A 96 -9.58 -16.05 9.17
C ASP A 96 -10.51 -14.82 9.10
N GLU A 97 -10.00 -13.65 9.46
CA GLU A 97 -10.79 -12.44 9.57
C GLU A 97 -11.18 -11.89 8.20
N LYS A 98 -12.33 -11.21 8.17
CA LYS A 98 -12.72 -10.43 7.01
C LYS A 98 -11.74 -9.27 6.83
N VAL A 99 -11.39 -9.02 5.57
CA VAL A 99 -10.47 -7.94 5.21
C VAL A 99 -11.27 -6.67 4.99
N ARG A 100 -10.83 -5.57 5.60
CA ARG A 100 -11.48 -4.28 5.40
C ARG A 100 -11.12 -3.71 4.04
N LEU A 101 -12.11 -3.38 3.21
CA LEU A 101 -11.97 -2.59 2.00
C LEU A 101 -12.39 -1.15 2.33
N TYR A 102 -11.49 -0.21 2.13
CA TYR A 102 -11.73 1.20 2.44
C TYR A 102 -12.33 1.95 1.25
N GLY A 103 -11.78 1.69 0.06
CA GLY A 103 -12.12 2.46 -1.11
C GLY A 103 -11.35 2.08 -2.35
N THR A 104 -11.56 2.87 -3.39
CA THR A 104 -10.72 2.89 -4.58
C THR A 104 -10.07 4.26 -4.71
N ALA A 105 -8.90 4.32 -5.30
CA ALA A 105 -8.22 5.55 -5.65
C ALA A 105 -7.77 5.54 -7.11
N LYS A 106 -7.85 6.69 -7.76
CA LYS A 106 -7.27 6.93 -9.08
C LYS A 106 -6.16 7.96 -8.93
N VAL A 107 -4.93 7.63 -9.33
CA VAL A 107 -3.79 8.54 -9.23
C VAL A 107 -4.00 9.74 -10.14
N THR A 108 -3.79 10.95 -9.61
CA THR A 108 -4.02 12.22 -10.31
C THR A 108 -2.77 13.09 -10.42
N GLY A 109 -1.62 12.62 -9.94
CA GLY A 109 -0.36 13.34 -10.08
C GLY A 109 0.84 12.52 -9.62
N GLY A 110 2.02 13.08 -9.88
CA GLY A 110 3.30 12.49 -9.46
C GLY A 110 3.48 12.41 -7.95
N TYR A 111 4.49 11.64 -7.55
CA TYR A 111 4.78 11.44 -6.14
C TYR A 111 5.56 12.61 -5.54
N HIS A 112 5.43 12.78 -4.22
CA HIS A 112 6.29 13.65 -3.43
C HIS A 112 6.59 13.02 -2.08
N LYS A 113 7.64 13.50 -1.41
CA LYS A 113 7.92 13.16 -0.02
C LYS A 113 7.10 14.06 0.91
N GLY A 114 6.54 13.49 1.95
CA GLY A 114 5.78 14.25 2.95
C GLY A 114 5.70 13.52 4.29
N TYR A 115 4.88 14.05 5.18
CA TYR A 115 4.69 13.47 6.52
C TYR A 115 3.22 13.20 6.81
N LEU A 116 2.94 12.03 7.39
CA LEU A 116 1.66 11.69 8.04
C LEU A 116 1.93 11.52 9.53
N ASP A 117 1.39 12.40 10.38
CA ASP A 117 1.67 12.46 11.82
C ASP A 117 3.15 12.16 12.19
N LYS A 118 4.08 12.90 11.57
CA LYS A 118 5.55 12.81 11.73
C LYS A 118 6.23 11.58 11.11
N TRP A 119 5.48 10.70 10.47
CA TRP A 119 6.03 9.59 9.70
C TRP A 119 6.34 10.04 8.27
N LEU A 120 7.62 9.99 7.89
CA LEU A 120 8.04 10.28 6.51
C LEU A 120 7.48 9.19 5.58
N CYS A 121 6.84 9.63 4.51
CA CYS A 121 6.18 8.78 3.52
C CYS A 121 6.32 9.34 2.10
N PHE A 122 6.15 8.46 1.13
CA PHE A 122 5.87 8.86 -0.25
C PHE A 122 4.36 9.00 -0.41
N LEU A 123 3.95 10.08 -1.05
CA LEU A 123 2.56 10.45 -1.25
C LEU A 123 2.29 10.63 -2.75
N HIS A 124 1.14 10.16 -3.21
CA HIS A 124 0.55 10.61 -4.47
C HIS A 124 -0.76 11.33 -4.19
N CYS A 125 -1.05 12.35 -4.99
CA CYS A 125 -2.41 12.86 -5.15
C CYS A 125 -3.26 11.79 -5.83
N ALA A 126 -4.45 11.55 -5.31
CA ALA A 126 -5.39 10.60 -5.90
C ALA A 126 -6.83 11.00 -5.61
N LYS A 127 -7.72 10.77 -6.57
CA LYS A 127 -9.16 10.84 -6.33
C LYS A 127 -9.60 9.56 -5.62
N ILE A 128 -10.12 9.66 -4.40
CA ILE A 128 -10.49 8.53 -3.55
C ILE A 128 -12.00 8.46 -3.35
N ASP A 129 -12.58 7.31 -3.66
CA ASP A 129 -13.99 6.98 -3.46
C ASP A 129 -14.12 5.87 -2.42
N LYS A 130 -14.98 6.05 -1.40
CA LYS A 130 -15.27 5.00 -0.41
C LYS A 130 -16.10 3.88 -1.06
N VAL A 131 -15.83 2.63 -0.67
CA VAL A 131 -16.73 1.52 -1.03
C VAL A 131 -17.89 1.41 -0.03
N LYS A 132 -19.01 0.85 -0.46
CA LYS A 132 -20.19 0.67 0.41
C LYS A 132 -20.08 -0.56 1.29
N LYS A 133 -19.53 -1.66 0.75
CA LYS A 133 -19.27 -2.89 1.52
C LYS A 133 -17.86 -2.89 2.05
N GLU A 134 -17.74 -2.66 3.36
CA GLU A 134 -16.45 -2.48 4.02
C GLU A 134 -15.68 -3.78 4.28
N TYR A 135 -16.29 -4.97 4.23
CA TYR A 135 -15.63 -6.21 4.69
C TYR A 135 -15.76 -7.38 3.73
N ILE A 136 -14.69 -7.71 3.02
CA ILE A 136 -14.62 -8.86 2.10
C ILE A 136 -14.07 -10.11 2.82
N PRO A 137 -14.64 -11.30 2.61
CA PRO A 137 -14.01 -12.55 3.06
C PRO A 137 -12.57 -12.66 2.53
N LYS A 138 -11.62 -12.97 3.41
CA LYS A 138 -10.20 -13.12 3.02
C LYS A 138 -10.02 -14.11 1.87
N ILE A 139 -10.75 -15.22 1.86
CA ILE A 139 -10.63 -16.24 0.80
C ILE A 139 -10.88 -15.67 -0.60
N LEU A 140 -11.87 -14.78 -0.74
CA LEU A 140 -12.13 -14.11 -2.01
C LEU A 140 -10.99 -13.19 -2.40
N LEU A 141 -10.41 -12.47 -1.44
CA LEU A 141 -9.27 -11.60 -1.70
C LEU A 141 -8.01 -12.39 -2.06
N VAL A 142 -7.77 -13.55 -1.42
CA VAL A 142 -6.68 -14.47 -1.74
C VAL A 142 -6.82 -15.01 -3.16
N GLU A 143 -8.01 -15.46 -3.54
CA GLU A 143 -8.31 -15.90 -4.91
C GLU A 143 -8.05 -14.78 -5.93
N MET A 144 -8.50 -13.56 -5.63
CA MET A 144 -8.35 -12.40 -6.50
C MET A 144 -6.93 -11.81 -6.52
N LEU A 145 -6.05 -12.25 -5.62
CA LEU A 145 -4.64 -11.86 -5.55
C LEU A 145 -3.71 -13.05 -5.84
N ASP A 146 -4.10 -13.96 -6.74
CA ASP A 146 -3.28 -15.10 -7.21
C ASP A 146 -2.78 -16.01 -6.08
N GLY A 147 -3.67 -16.34 -5.14
CA GLY A 147 -3.39 -17.28 -4.05
C GLY A 147 -2.43 -16.72 -2.99
N LYS A 148 -2.23 -15.40 -2.91
CA LYS A 148 -1.37 -14.82 -1.86
C LYS A 148 -2.06 -14.88 -0.51
N GLU A 149 -1.66 -15.88 0.28
CA GLU A 149 -2.18 -16.12 1.63
C GLU A 149 -1.87 -14.98 2.62
N SER A 150 -0.93 -14.09 2.30
CA SER A 150 -0.71 -12.86 3.05
C SER A 150 -0.53 -11.62 2.17
N PHE A 151 -1.15 -10.53 2.62
CA PHE A 151 -0.98 -9.19 2.09
C PHE A 151 -0.61 -8.28 3.25
N ARG A 152 0.65 -8.35 3.68
CA ARG A 152 1.25 -7.36 4.59
C ARG A 152 2.23 -6.44 3.85
N GLY A 153 2.17 -6.48 2.53
CA GLY A 153 3.08 -5.78 1.62
C GLY A 153 2.36 -4.61 1.01
N THR A 154 2.90 -3.42 1.22
CA THR A 154 2.20 -2.14 1.07
C THR A 154 1.53 -1.95 -0.28
N LEU A 155 2.13 -2.44 -1.38
CA LEU A 155 1.58 -2.33 -2.73
C LEU A 155 1.76 -3.65 -3.49
N ARG A 156 0.71 -4.13 -4.16
CA ARG A 156 0.74 -5.28 -5.08
C ARG A 156 0.08 -4.94 -6.41
N LYS A 157 0.67 -5.41 -7.49
CA LYS A 157 0.08 -5.28 -8.83
C LYS A 157 -1.07 -6.28 -8.98
N MET A 158 -2.09 -5.86 -9.70
CA MET A 158 -3.27 -6.64 -10.07
C MET A 158 -3.50 -6.54 -11.59
N ASN A 159 -4.23 -7.49 -12.15
CA ASN A 159 -4.83 -7.32 -13.46
C ASN A 159 -6.21 -6.61 -13.35
N ASP A 160 -6.73 -6.21 -14.50
CA ASP A 160 -8.01 -5.51 -14.63
C ASP A 160 -9.19 -6.38 -14.19
N GLU A 161 -9.20 -7.66 -14.53
CA GLU A 161 -10.24 -8.61 -14.15
C GLU A 161 -10.35 -8.75 -12.62
N GLN A 162 -9.22 -8.96 -11.94
CA GLN A 162 -9.12 -9.06 -10.48
C GLN A 162 -9.65 -7.78 -9.82
N TYR A 163 -9.22 -6.61 -10.29
CA TYR A 163 -9.66 -5.33 -9.76
C TYR A 163 -11.17 -5.12 -9.94
N ASN A 164 -11.68 -5.36 -11.14
CA ASN A 164 -13.11 -5.18 -11.46
C ASN A 164 -14.00 -6.16 -10.70
N LYS A 165 -13.55 -7.40 -10.47
CA LYS A 165 -14.26 -8.39 -9.64
C LYS A 165 -14.41 -7.91 -8.19
N ILE A 166 -13.35 -7.41 -7.57
CA ILE A 166 -13.43 -6.85 -6.20
C ILE A 166 -14.35 -5.63 -6.18
N LEU A 167 -14.20 -4.76 -7.17
CA LEU A 167 -14.97 -3.52 -7.23
C LEU A 167 -16.47 -3.78 -7.42
N ALA A 168 -16.84 -4.73 -8.27
CA ALA A 168 -18.22 -5.18 -8.44
C ALA A 168 -18.79 -5.74 -7.13
N TRP A 169 -17.99 -6.50 -6.37
CA TRP A 169 -18.39 -6.99 -5.06
C TRP A 169 -18.62 -5.85 -4.05
N ALA A 170 -17.78 -4.81 -4.08
CA ALA A 170 -17.74 -3.74 -3.08
C ALA A 170 -18.77 -2.60 -3.29
N ARG A 171 -19.38 -2.52 -4.48
CA ARG A 171 -20.19 -1.37 -4.95
C ARG A 171 -21.70 -1.30 -4.66
N PRO A 172 -22.41 -2.32 -4.15
CA PRO A 172 -23.86 -2.45 -4.37
C PRO A 172 -24.66 -1.19 -3.98
#